data_AF-A0A1E9AIY7-F1
#
_entry.id   AF-A0A1E9AIY7-F1
#
_cell.length_a   1.000
_cell.length_b   1.000
_cell.length_c   1.000
_cell.angle_alpha   90.00
_cell.angle_beta   90.00
_cell.angle_gamma   90.00
#
_symmetry.space_group_name_H-M   'P 1'
#
loop_
_entity.id
_entity.type
_entity.pdbx_description
1 polymer ?
#
loop_
_entity_poly.entity_id
_entity_poly.type
_entity_poly.pdbx_seq_one_letter_code
_entity_poly.pdbx_strand_id
1 'polypeptide(L)'
;MSLKNKKIAYIFLYLASFAISFGILVLVNKIEFVPIANNLLLGFGFLLFIGLQIFSIYKFTKLKINKYSKIFIFILILIIGGIFAFYIFLASVFSGKEENRSLIYDGEKYYILNVGWMDPLYEVYRKNFITMDKLDKERLGEIFSDLSKVKDEDQREILKFLIYGRENFTKEEKEEDNHHVKENHQVEEKPEEKNLAEDKNEFLKNFTAEDAIKIENSDYGLLEVDHAGARSRWFFVKIKGDDMKFISELEETSPEVSVRVDENGIIYLKFRDINKNETSYISRDGGRTFEK
;
A
#
# COMPACT_ATOMS: atom_id res chain seq x y z
N MET A 1 26.83 -47.83 -14.11
CA MET A 1 27.19 -46.41 -14.33
C MET A 1 28.63 -46.17 -13.85
N SER A 2 29.56 -45.79 -14.74
CA SER A 2 30.99 -45.65 -14.40
C SER A 2 31.27 -44.51 -13.42
N LEU A 3 32.39 -44.55 -12.69
CA LEU A 3 32.81 -43.51 -11.74
C LEU A 3 32.94 -42.10 -12.37
N LYS A 4 33.21 -42.00 -13.68
CA LYS A 4 33.23 -40.73 -14.43
C LYS A 4 31.82 -40.13 -14.54
N ASN A 5 30.82 -40.95 -14.84
CA ASN A 5 29.43 -40.52 -15.01
C ASN A 5 28.83 -39.99 -13.69
N LYS A 6 29.26 -40.52 -12.54
CA LYS A 6 28.82 -40.03 -11.22
C LYS A 6 29.32 -38.61 -10.93
N LYS A 7 30.53 -38.22 -11.38
CA LYS A 7 31.07 -36.87 -11.13
C LYS A 7 30.29 -35.79 -11.88
N ILE A 8 29.97 -36.06 -13.14
CA ILE A 8 29.21 -35.15 -14.01
C ILE A 8 27.78 -34.99 -13.46
N ALA A 9 27.18 -36.07 -12.95
CA ALA A 9 25.84 -36.03 -12.37
C ALA A 9 25.71 -35.06 -11.19
N TYR A 10 26.73 -34.91 -10.34
CA TYR A 10 26.65 -33.97 -9.20
C TYR A 10 26.78 -32.51 -9.61
N ILE A 11 27.62 -32.22 -10.60
CA ILE A 11 27.73 -30.87 -11.19
C ILE A 11 26.40 -30.51 -11.88
N PHE A 12 25.81 -31.47 -12.58
CA PHE A 12 24.50 -31.32 -13.18
C PHE A 12 23.41 -31.09 -12.12
N LEU A 13 23.41 -31.83 -11.02
CA LEU A 13 22.47 -31.64 -9.91
C LEU A 13 22.59 -30.24 -9.30
N TYR A 14 23.82 -29.74 -9.14
CA TYR A 14 24.08 -28.39 -8.66
C TYR A 14 23.45 -27.34 -9.60
N LEU A 15 23.71 -27.44 -10.91
CA LEU A 15 23.12 -26.53 -11.90
C LEU A 15 21.59 -26.67 -11.99
N ALA A 16 21.08 -27.90 -11.93
CA ALA A 16 19.65 -28.19 -11.96
C ALA A 16 18.93 -27.62 -10.73
N SER A 17 19.59 -27.51 -9.57
CA SER A 17 18.98 -26.91 -8.38
C SER A 17 18.54 -25.46 -8.61
N PHE A 18 19.30 -24.68 -9.39
CA PHE A 18 18.90 -23.32 -9.76
C PHE A 18 17.68 -23.33 -10.68
N ALA A 19 17.67 -24.22 -11.68
CA ALA A 19 16.54 -24.35 -12.60
C ALA A 19 15.27 -24.82 -11.88
N ILE A 20 15.38 -25.74 -10.92
CA ILE A 20 14.26 -26.21 -10.10
C ILE A 20 13.71 -25.07 -9.25
N SER A 21 14.56 -24.34 -8.53
CA SER A 21 14.12 -23.22 -7.70
C SER A 21 13.49 -22.09 -8.52
N PHE A 22 14.08 -21.77 -9.67
CA PHE A 22 13.50 -20.81 -10.60
C PHE A 22 12.15 -21.29 -11.15
N GLY A 23 12.03 -22.58 -11.49
CA GLY A 23 10.78 -23.19 -11.92
C GLY A 23 9.67 -23.08 -10.87
N ILE A 24 10.01 -23.29 -9.59
CA ILE A 24 9.07 -23.08 -8.47
C ILE A 24 8.61 -21.62 -8.40
N LEU A 25 9.53 -20.66 -8.48
CA LEU A 25 9.20 -19.23 -8.50
C LEU A 25 8.27 -18.86 -9.67
N VAL A 26 8.57 -19.34 -10.87
CA VAL A 26 7.72 -19.11 -12.06
C VAL A 26 6.32 -19.71 -11.86
N LEU A 27 6.24 -20.90 -11.27
CA LEU A 27 4.98 -21.59 -11.02
C LEU A 27 4.12 -20.85 -9.99
N VAL A 28 4.75 -20.36 -8.92
CA VAL A 28 4.09 -19.54 -7.88
C VAL A 28 3.59 -18.21 -8.46
N ASN A 29 4.35 -17.58 -9.36
CA ASN A 29 3.95 -16.31 -9.99
C ASN A 29 2.89 -16.47 -11.09
N LYS A 30 2.78 -17.65 -11.70
CA LYS A 30 1.80 -17.90 -12.77
C LYS A 30 0.47 -18.42 -12.27
N ILE A 31 0.45 -19.07 -11.11
CA ILE A 31 -0.73 -19.69 -10.56
C ILE A 31 -1.11 -18.93 -9.29
N GLU A 32 -2.35 -18.47 -9.24
CA GLU A 32 -2.88 -17.76 -8.07
C GLU A 32 -3.17 -18.73 -6.92
N PHE A 33 -2.13 -19.18 -6.22
CA PHE A 33 -2.27 -20.00 -5.02
C PHE A 33 -2.82 -19.19 -3.85
N VAL A 34 -3.61 -19.86 -3.00
CA VAL A 34 -4.05 -19.34 -1.69
C VAL A 34 -2.81 -18.97 -0.85
N PRO A 35 -2.85 -17.92 0.00
CA PRO A 35 -1.65 -17.42 0.68
C PRO A 35 -0.82 -18.48 1.41
N ILE A 36 -1.48 -19.40 2.14
CA ILE A 36 -0.79 -20.52 2.82
C ILE A 36 -0.02 -21.38 1.81
N ALA A 37 -0.68 -21.83 0.75
CA ALA A 37 -0.08 -22.72 -0.25
C ALA A 37 1.07 -22.03 -0.99
N ASN A 38 0.87 -20.76 -1.35
CA ASN A 38 1.88 -19.89 -1.96
C ASN A 38 3.14 -19.80 -1.10
N ASN A 39 2.97 -19.42 0.17
CA ASN A 39 4.08 -19.18 1.08
C ASN A 39 4.79 -20.49 1.47
N LEU A 40 4.04 -21.61 1.59
CA LEU A 40 4.63 -22.93 1.77
C LEU A 40 5.48 -23.34 0.56
N LEU A 41 4.98 -23.15 -0.68
CA LEU A 41 5.75 -23.47 -1.88
C LEU A 41 7.04 -22.64 -1.98
N LEU A 42 6.97 -21.34 -1.67
CA LEU A 42 8.15 -20.46 -1.63
C LEU A 42 9.15 -20.92 -0.56
N GLY A 43 8.68 -21.14 0.68
CA GLY A 43 9.51 -21.58 1.79
C GLY A 43 10.16 -22.94 1.56
N PHE A 44 9.38 -23.94 1.13
CA PHE A 44 9.90 -25.26 0.77
C PHE A 44 10.83 -25.20 -0.43
N GLY A 45 10.55 -24.37 -1.44
CA GLY A 45 11.43 -24.15 -2.59
C GLY A 45 12.78 -23.59 -2.17
N PHE A 46 12.79 -22.61 -1.26
CA PHE A 46 14.02 -22.05 -0.71
C PHE A 46 14.81 -23.06 0.13
N LEU A 47 14.14 -23.82 1.01
CA LEU A 47 14.80 -24.87 1.80
C LEU A 47 15.36 -26.00 0.93
N LEU A 48 14.61 -26.41 -0.11
CA LEU A 48 15.05 -27.40 -1.09
C LEU A 48 16.30 -26.91 -1.83
N PHE A 49 16.33 -25.64 -2.22
CA PHE A 49 17.50 -25.01 -2.83
C PHE A 49 18.72 -25.13 -1.91
N ILE A 50 18.63 -24.67 -0.66
CA ILE A 50 19.72 -24.73 0.32
C ILE A 50 20.18 -26.19 0.53
N GLY A 51 19.23 -27.12 0.69
CA GLY A 51 19.53 -28.54 0.86
C GLY A 51 20.31 -29.12 -0.32
N LEU A 52 19.91 -28.82 -1.55
CA LEU A 52 20.60 -29.24 -2.77
C LEU A 52 21.99 -28.61 -2.90
N GLN A 53 22.16 -27.35 -2.50
CA GLN A 53 23.44 -26.66 -2.48
C GLN A 53 24.41 -27.32 -1.49
N ILE A 54 23.99 -27.53 -0.24
CA ILE A 54 24.79 -28.21 0.80
C ILE A 54 25.18 -29.62 0.35
N PHE A 55 24.22 -30.39 -0.15
CA PHE A 55 24.46 -31.75 -0.64
C PHE A 55 25.49 -31.77 -1.78
N SER A 56 25.33 -30.87 -2.75
CA SER A 56 26.24 -30.76 -3.90
C SER A 56 27.66 -30.39 -3.46
N ILE A 57 27.79 -29.43 -2.53
CA ILE A 57 29.07 -29.04 -1.95
C ILE A 57 29.73 -30.21 -1.22
N TYR A 58 28.98 -30.94 -0.38
CA TYR A 58 29.48 -32.11 0.33
C TYR A 58 29.99 -33.21 -0.61
N LYS A 59 29.30 -33.45 -1.73
CA LYS A 59 29.75 -34.42 -2.74
C LYS A 59 30.97 -33.91 -3.50
N PHE A 60 31.02 -32.62 -3.80
CA PHE A 60 32.17 -31.98 -4.46
C PHE A 60 33.45 -32.10 -3.63
N THR A 61 33.38 -31.90 -2.31
CA THR A 61 34.55 -32.08 -1.42
C THR A 61 35.08 -33.51 -1.39
N LYS A 62 34.29 -34.52 -1.77
CA LYS A 62 34.74 -35.92 -1.91
C LYS A 62 35.38 -36.25 -3.26
N LEU A 63 35.37 -35.32 -4.23
CA LEU A 63 36.00 -35.57 -5.53
C LEU A 63 37.53 -35.50 -5.44
N LYS A 64 38.18 -36.51 -6.05
CA LYS A 64 39.62 -36.53 -6.32
C LYS A 64 39.91 -35.64 -7.53
N ILE A 65 40.35 -34.40 -7.26
CA ILE A 65 40.76 -33.34 -8.19
C ILE A 65 42.01 -32.67 -7.58
N ASN A 66 42.86 -32.02 -8.38
CA ASN A 66 43.97 -31.21 -7.89
C ASN A 66 43.50 -30.18 -6.83
N LYS A 67 44.30 -30.02 -5.76
CA LYS A 67 44.03 -29.14 -4.61
C LYS A 67 43.71 -27.71 -5.03
N TYR A 68 44.51 -27.11 -5.90
CA TYR A 68 44.32 -25.71 -6.33
C TYR A 68 43.05 -25.52 -7.16
N SER A 69 42.81 -26.39 -8.15
CA SER A 69 41.58 -26.35 -8.97
C SER A 69 40.33 -26.56 -8.11
N LYS A 70 40.43 -27.42 -7.09
CA LYS A 70 39.33 -27.68 -6.16
C LYS A 70 38.97 -26.45 -5.32
N ILE A 71 39.98 -25.72 -4.82
CA ILE A 71 39.77 -24.47 -4.08
C ILE A 71 39.13 -23.42 -4.98
N PHE A 72 39.65 -23.24 -6.20
CA PHE A 72 39.12 -22.27 -7.15
C PHE A 72 37.64 -22.53 -7.49
N ILE A 73 37.31 -23.77 -7.86
CA ILE A 73 35.93 -24.16 -8.19
C ILE A 73 35.00 -24.02 -6.98
N PHE A 74 35.50 -24.33 -5.77
CA PHE A 74 34.72 -24.17 -4.55
C PHE A 74 34.35 -22.71 -4.27
N ILE A 75 35.30 -21.78 -4.42
CA ILE A 75 35.04 -20.34 -4.30
C ILE A 75 34.01 -19.88 -5.33
N LEU A 76 34.17 -20.32 -6.59
CA LEU A 76 33.22 -19.98 -7.66
C LEU A 76 31.79 -20.46 -7.35
N ILE A 77 31.66 -21.70 -6.86
CA ILE A 77 30.37 -22.27 -6.44
C ILE A 77 29.76 -21.45 -5.31
N LEU A 78 30.55 -21.08 -4.29
CA LEU A 78 30.04 -20.25 -3.19
C LEU A 78 29.54 -18.89 -3.65
N ILE A 79 30.28 -18.21 -4.53
CA ILE A 79 29.88 -16.91 -5.07
C ILE A 79 28.56 -17.03 -5.84
N ILE A 80 28.46 -17.99 -6.76
CA ILE A 80 27.25 -18.22 -7.56
C ILE A 80 26.07 -18.60 -6.65
N GLY A 81 26.28 -19.54 -5.73
CA GLY A 81 25.26 -19.96 -4.77
C GLY A 81 24.76 -18.81 -3.90
N GLY A 82 25.67 -17.92 -3.45
CA GLY A 82 25.32 -16.74 -2.67
C GLY A 82 24.47 -15.72 -3.44
N ILE A 83 24.87 -15.38 -4.68
CA ILE A 83 24.11 -14.46 -5.53
C ILE A 83 22.69 -14.99 -5.77
N PHE A 84 22.56 -16.26 -6.12
CA PHE A 84 21.26 -16.87 -6.36
C PHE A 84 20.43 -17.04 -5.10
N ALA A 85 21.04 -17.37 -3.95
CA ALA A 85 20.34 -17.42 -2.68
C ALA A 85 19.73 -16.06 -2.34
N PHE A 86 20.48 -14.98 -2.55
CA PHE A 86 19.99 -13.62 -2.37
C PHE A 86 18.84 -13.28 -3.33
N TYR A 87 18.97 -13.63 -4.61
CA TYR A 87 17.90 -13.44 -5.58
C TYR A 87 16.62 -14.21 -5.22
N ILE A 88 16.74 -15.50 -4.90
CA ILE A 88 15.59 -16.34 -4.52
C ILE A 88 14.96 -15.81 -3.23
N PHE A 89 15.76 -15.36 -2.28
CA PHE A 89 15.27 -14.74 -1.05
C PHE A 89 14.43 -13.50 -1.37
N LEU A 90 14.96 -12.54 -2.14
CA LEU A 90 14.21 -11.36 -2.57
C LEU A 90 12.92 -11.75 -3.29
N ALA A 91 13.02 -12.63 -4.29
CA ALA A 91 11.85 -13.08 -5.05
C ALA A 91 10.79 -13.72 -4.13
N SER A 92 11.21 -14.47 -3.10
CA SER A 92 10.29 -15.10 -2.15
C SER A 92 9.64 -14.09 -1.21
N VAL A 93 10.39 -13.10 -0.71
CA VAL A 93 9.85 -12.02 0.12
C VAL A 93 8.76 -11.25 -0.64
N PHE A 94 9.03 -10.93 -1.90
CA PHE A 94 8.13 -10.13 -2.71
C PHE A 94 6.96 -10.89 -3.35
N SER A 95 7.07 -12.21 -3.44
CA SER A 95 5.97 -13.07 -3.89
C SER A 95 5.16 -13.62 -2.72
N GLY A 96 5.55 -13.29 -1.48
CA GLY A 96 4.83 -13.67 -0.28
C GLY A 96 3.44 -13.02 -0.26
N LYS A 97 2.42 -13.82 0.04
CA LYS A 97 1.04 -13.33 0.15
C LYS A 97 0.65 -13.23 1.62
N GLU A 98 0.15 -12.08 2.04
CA GLU A 98 -0.37 -11.91 3.39
C GLU A 98 -1.68 -12.68 3.59
N GLU A 99 -1.85 -13.30 4.77
CA GLU A 99 -3.04 -14.09 5.08
C GLU A 99 -4.10 -13.33 5.90
N ASN A 100 -3.71 -12.23 6.57
CA ASN A 100 -4.50 -11.63 7.64
C ASN A 100 -5.82 -10.97 7.17
N ARG A 101 -6.00 -10.73 5.86
CA ARG A 101 -7.19 -10.10 5.29
C ARG A 101 -8.03 -11.11 4.52
N SER A 102 -8.58 -12.09 5.22
CA SER A 102 -9.56 -13.03 4.66
C SER A 102 -10.95 -12.76 5.23
N LEU A 103 -11.97 -12.77 4.37
CA LEU A 103 -13.34 -12.49 4.76
C LEU A 103 -14.27 -13.60 4.27
N ILE A 104 -15.40 -13.76 4.97
CA ILE A 104 -16.48 -14.66 4.58
C ILE A 104 -17.68 -13.78 4.21
N TYR A 105 -18.18 -13.94 2.99
CA TYR A 105 -19.33 -13.19 2.48
C TYR A 105 -20.30 -14.17 1.83
N ASP A 106 -21.55 -14.16 2.27
CA ASP A 106 -22.62 -15.06 1.81
C ASP A 106 -22.19 -16.55 1.74
N GLY A 107 -21.39 -16.99 2.72
CA GLY A 107 -20.92 -18.37 2.86
C GLY A 107 -19.68 -18.73 2.03
N GLU A 108 -19.19 -17.80 1.21
CA GLU A 108 -17.97 -17.96 0.42
C GLU A 108 -16.78 -17.24 1.05
N LYS A 109 -15.57 -17.76 0.85
CA LYS A 109 -14.33 -17.18 1.39
C LYS A 109 -13.60 -16.38 0.33
N TYR A 110 -13.20 -15.16 0.68
CA TYR A 110 -12.42 -14.26 -0.17
C TYR A 110 -11.14 -13.82 0.54
N TYR A 111 -10.16 -13.43 -0.26
CA TYR A 111 -8.88 -12.87 0.19
C TYR A 111 -8.70 -11.48 -0.41
N ILE A 112 -8.38 -10.51 0.43
CA ILE A 112 -7.97 -9.17 0.00
C ILE A 112 -6.45 -9.13 0.12
N LEU A 113 -5.75 -9.12 -1.00
CA LEU A 113 -4.29 -9.17 -1.05
C LEU A 113 -3.74 -7.80 -1.41
N ASN A 114 -2.77 -7.31 -0.63
CA ASN A 114 -1.95 -6.18 -1.05
C ASN A 114 -0.88 -6.69 -2.03
N VAL A 115 -1.03 -6.38 -3.30
CA VAL A 115 -0.03 -6.66 -4.35
C VAL A 115 0.93 -5.48 -4.56
N GLY A 116 0.65 -4.35 -3.91
CA GLY A 116 1.47 -3.15 -3.96
C GLY A 116 2.69 -3.25 -3.05
N TRP A 117 3.83 -2.78 -3.56
CA TRP A 117 5.11 -2.82 -2.84
C TRP A 117 5.37 -1.58 -1.99
N MET A 118 5.14 -0.40 -2.56
CA MET A 118 5.39 0.90 -1.91
C MET A 118 4.08 1.55 -1.53
N ASP A 119 3.15 1.59 -2.50
CA ASP A 119 1.80 2.05 -2.29
C ASP A 119 0.85 0.85 -2.16
N PRO A 120 -0.09 0.85 -1.22
CA PRO A 120 -1.09 -0.21 -1.10
C PRO A 120 -1.88 -0.35 -2.39
N LEU A 121 -1.83 -1.53 -3.01
CA LEU A 121 -2.64 -1.89 -4.16
C LEU A 121 -3.38 -3.18 -3.82
N TYR A 122 -4.66 -3.06 -3.55
CA TYR A 122 -5.47 -4.19 -3.11
C TYR A 122 -6.15 -4.89 -4.29
N GLU A 123 -6.16 -6.21 -4.23
CA GLU A 123 -6.86 -7.06 -5.17
C GLU A 123 -7.68 -8.11 -4.41
N VAL A 124 -8.88 -8.41 -4.90
CA VAL A 124 -9.79 -9.35 -4.24
C VAL A 124 -9.86 -10.65 -5.02
N TYR A 125 -9.73 -11.75 -4.29
CA TYR A 125 -9.66 -13.09 -4.82
C TYR A 125 -10.71 -13.97 -4.17
N ARG A 126 -11.48 -14.69 -4.97
CA ARG A 126 -12.37 -15.74 -4.51
C ARG A 126 -11.58 -17.02 -4.25
N LYS A 127 -11.74 -17.61 -3.08
CA LYS A 127 -11.07 -18.88 -2.75
C LYS A 127 -11.76 -20.04 -3.47
N ASN A 128 -10.96 -20.86 -4.16
CA ASN A 128 -11.37 -22.19 -4.61
C ASN A 128 -10.88 -23.25 -3.61
N PHE A 129 -10.06 -24.21 -4.07
CA PHE A 129 -9.48 -25.24 -3.22
C PHE A 129 -8.10 -24.84 -2.69
N ILE A 130 -7.08 -24.96 -3.54
CA ILE A 130 -5.68 -24.54 -3.29
C ILE A 130 -5.29 -23.28 -4.09
N THR A 131 -6.11 -22.89 -5.05
CA THR A 131 -5.96 -21.69 -5.87
C THR A 131 -7.07 -20.69 -5.56
N MET A 132 -6.96 -19.51 -6.17
CA MET A 132 -7.92 -18.43 -6.07
C MET A 132 -8.14 -17.81 -7.44
N ASP A 133 -9.32 -17.23 -7.62
CA ASP A 133 -9.68 -16.52 -8.85
C ASP A 133 -9.78 -15.03 -8.55
N LYS A 134 -9.06 -14.22 -9.33
CA LYS A 134 -9.13 -12.77 -9.24
C LYS A 134 -10.52 -12.28 -9.65
N LEU A 135 -11.11 -11.41 -8.83
CA LEU A 135 -12.34 -10.71 -9.17
C LEU A 135 -12.00 -9.41 -9.90
N ASP A 136 -12.71 -9.14 -10.98
CA ASP A 136 -12.68 -7.84 -11.65
C ASP A 136 -13.64 -6.87 -10.96
N LYS A 137 -13.53 -5.59 -11.31
CA LYS A 137 -14.29 -4.51 -10.66
C LYS A 137 -15.81 -4.70 -10.79
N GLU A 138 -16.26 -5.18 -11.94
CA GLU A 138 -17.68 -5.45 -12.22
C GLU A 138 -18.23 -6.56 -11.31
N ARG A 139 -17.56 -7.71 -11.24
CA ARG A 139 -17.99 -8.82 -10.36
C ARG A 139 -17.85 -8.48 -8.88
N LEU A 140 -16.90 -7.62 -8.52
CA LEU A 140 -16.75 -7.11 -7.15
C LEU A 140 -18.03 -6.38 -6.69
N GLY A 141 -18.56 -5.47 -7.50
CA GLY A 141 -19.81 -4.76 -7.19
C GLY A 141 -21.03 -5.68 -7.16
N GLU A 142 -21.08 -6.69 -8.04
CA GLU A 142 -22.17 -7.68 -8.05
C GLU A 142 -22.17 -8.58 -6.81
N ILE A 143 -20.99 -9.06 -6.39
CA ILE A 143 -20.85 -9.99 -5.26
C ILE A 143 -21.02 -9.24 -3.93
N PHE A 144 -20.40 -8.06 -3.80
CA PHE A 144 -20.40 -7.28 -2.57
C PHE A 144 -21.44 -6.16 -2.60
N SER A 145 -22.69 -6.50 -2.91
CA SER A 145 -23.79 -5.54 -3.02
C SER A 145 -24.20 -4.92 -1.67
N ASP A 146 -23.88 -5.60 -0.57
CA ASP A 146 -24.18 -5.16 0.80
C ASP A 146 -22.92 -5.24 1.66
N LEU A 147 -22.19 -4.13 1.76
CA LEU A 147 -20.93 -4.03 2.51
C LEU A 147 -21.15 -3.99 4.03
N SER A 148 -22.38 -3.81 4.52
CA SER A 148 -22.69 -3.86 5.95
C SER A 148 -22.39 -5.24 6.56
N LYS A 149 -22.49 -6.31 5.75
CA LYS A 149 -22.19 -7.70 6.15
C LYS A 149 -20.72 -7.95 6.45
N VAL A 150 -19.81 -7.10 5.97
CA VAL A 150 -18.38 -7.20 6.27
C VAL A 150 -18.16 -6.70 7.68
N LYS A 151 -17.59 -7.52 8.57
CA LYS A 151 -17.44 -7.12 9.99
C LYS A 151 -16.27 -6.17 10.22
N ASP A 152 -15.20 -6.40 9.48
CA ASP A 152 -13.93 -5.67 9.60
C ASP A 152 -14.02 -4.35 8.84
N GLU A 153 -13.76 -3.24 9.53
CA GLU A 153 -13.90 -1.89 9.01
C GLU A 153 -12.88 -1.59 7.90
N ASP A 154 -11.60 -1.94 8.13
CA ASP A 154 -10.54 -1.81 7.14
C ASP A 154 -10.87 -2.56 5.84
N GLN A 155 -11.34 -3.81 5.94
CA GLN A 155 -11.74 -4.60 4.78
C GLN A 155 -12.94 -4.00 4.05
N ARG A 156 -13.89 -3.42 4.79
CA ARG A 156 -15.07 -2.75 4.24
C ARG A 156 -14.65 -1.51 3.44
N GLU A 157 -13.78 -0.67 4.00
CA GLU A 157 -13.26 0.53 3.33
C GLU A 157 -12.47 0.17 2.06
N ILE A 158 -11.62 -0.86 2.13
CA ILE A 158 -10.89 -1.34 0.95
C ILE A 158 -11.87 -1.79 -0.14
N LEU A 159 -12.91 -2.55 0.21
CA LEU A 159 -13.93 -2.98 -0.76
C LEU A 159 -14.72 -1.79 -1.34
N LYS A 160 -15.14 -0.83 -0.51
CA LYS A 160 -15.75 0.43 -0.96
C LYS A 160 -14.85 1.12 -1.99
N PHE A 161 -13.54 1.15 -1.73
CA PHE A 161 -12.58 1.85 -2.59
C PHE A 161 -12.46 1.17 -3.94
N LEU A 162 -12.37 -0.16 -3.94
CA LEU A 162 -12.23 -0.95 -5.15
C LEU A 162 -13.49 -0.93 -6.02
N ILE A 163 -14.68 -0.95 -5.42
CA ILE A 163 -15.95 -0.97 -6.14
C ILE A 163 -16.28 0.43 -6.69
N TYR A 164 -16.26 1.45 -5.84
CA TYR A 164 -16.81 2.76 -6.19
C TYR A 164 -15.74 3.75 -6.66
N GLY A 165 -14.47 3.53 -6.30
CA GLY A 165 -13.37 4.45 -6.56
C GLY A 165 -13.43 5.70 -5.68
N ARG A 166 -12.33 6.46 -5.66
CA ARG A 166 -12.16 7.64 -4.79
C ARG A 166 -13.22 8.74 -5.01
N GLU A 167 -13.75 8.86 -6.23
CA GLU A 167 -14.71 9.92 -6.60
C GLU A 167 -16.16 9.66 -6.14
N ASN A 168 -16.52 8.38 -5.91
CA ASN A 168 -17.86 8.01 -5.44
C ASN A 168 -17.89 7.66 -3.94
N PHE A 169 -16.71 7.49 -3.32
CA PHE A 169 -16.57 7.32 -1.86
C PHE A 169 -17.26 8.47 -1.09
N THR A 170 -17.15 9.70 -1.61
CA THR A 170 -17.78 10.90 -1.04
C THR A 170 -19.28 11.00 -1.33
N LYS A 171 -19.83 10.16 -2.21
CA LYS A 171 -21.27 10.12 -2.53
C LYS A 171 -22.00 9.05 -1.75
N GLU A 172 -21.40 7.88 -1.52
CA GLU A 172 -22.03 6.81 -0.76
C GLU A 172 -22.06 7.03 0.75
N GLU A 173 -21.06 7.70 1.35
CA GLU A 173 -21.20 8.20 2.73
C GLU A 173 -22.43 9.09 2.86
N LYS A 174 -22.74 9.87 1.83
CA LYS A 174 -23.94 10.72 1.78
C LYS A 174 -25.22 9.93 1.53
N GLU A 175 -25.18 8.73 0.94
CA GLU A 175 -26.38 7.91 0.70
C GLU A 175 -26.67 6.92 1.84
N GLU A 176 -25.64 6.37 2.49
CA GLU A 176 -25.80 5.52 3.69
C GLU A 176 -26.36 6.32 4.88
N ASP A 177 -25.95 7.59 5.06
CA ASP A 177 -26.56 8.50 6.06
C ASP A 177 -28.00 8.89 5.70
N ASN A 178 -28.34 8.91 4.40
CA ASN A 178 -29.67 9.30 3.93
C ASN A 178 -30.68 8.13 3.91
N HIS A 179 -30.25 6.88 4.06
CA HIS A 179 -31.14 5.73 4.02
C HIS A 179 -32.00 5.53 5.28
N HIS A 180 -31.85 6.39 6.29
CA HIS A 180 -32.69 6.42 7.49
C HIS A 180 -33.94 7.32 7.39
N VAL A 181 -34.21 7.99 6.26
CA VAL A 181 -35.39 8.85 6.09
C VAL A 181 -36.15 8.49 4.81
N LYS A 182 -37.20 7.68 4.95
CA LYS A 182 -38.22 7.50 3.91
C LYS A 182 -39.25 8.62 3.96
N GLU A 183 -39.69 9.03 2.76
CA GLU A 183 -40.83 9.91 2.41
C GLU A 183 -40.59 11.41 2.68
N ASN A 184 -40.70 12.36 1.73
CA ASN A 184 -41.66 12.49 0.62
C ASN A 184 -41.15 13.44 -0.50
N HIS A 185 -41.62 13.17 -1.73
CA HIS A 185 -41.92 14.08 -2.86
C HIS A 185 -41.25 15.47 -3.02
N GLN A 186 -40.73 15.63 -4.26
CA GLN A 186 -40.79 16.78 -5.20
C GLN A 186 -39.45 17.40 -5.64
N VAL A 187 -39.35 17.45 -6.97
CA VAL A 187 -38.33 18.05 -7.82
C VAL A 187 -38.27 19.55 -7.56
N GLU A 188 -37.10 20.11 -7.26
CA GLU A 188 -36.49 21.24 -7.99
C GLU A 188 -35.15 21.71 -7.40
N GLU A 189 -34.25 21.99 -8.34
CA GLU A 189 -33.12 22.92 -8.30
C GLU A 189 -31.84 22.63 -7.48
N LYS A 190 -30.72 22.65 -8.23
CA LYS A 190 -29.32 22.62 -7.76
C LYS A 190 -29.06 23.58 -6.58
N PRO A 191 -28.26 23.11 -5.59
CA PRO A 191 -27.24 23.97 -5.02
C PRO A 191 -25.91 23.20 -4.86
N GLU A 192 -25.10 23.17 -5.92
CA GLU A 192 -23.66 22.88 -5.82
C GLU A 192 -22.99 24.14 -5.26
N GLU A 193 -22.65 24.17 -3.96
CA GLU A 193 -21.48 24.86 -3.36
C GLU A 193 -21.55 24.97 -1.82
N LYS A 194 -22.73 24.90 -1.19
CA LYS A 194 -22.84 25.02 0.28
C LYS A 194 -22.48 23.73 1.04
N ASN A 195 -22.76 22.56 0.47
CA ASN A 195 -22.67 21.29 1.20
C ASN A 195 -21.22 20.80 1.45
N LEU A 196 -20.22 21.27 0.70
CA LEU A 196 -18.81 20.88 0.88
C LEU A 196 -18.14 21.56 2.09
N ALA A 197 -18.60 22.77 2.45
CA ALA A 197 -18.06 23.50 3.59
C ALA A 197 -18.64 23.01 4.93
N GLU A 198 -19.86 22.48 4.94
CA GLU A 198 -20.48 21.87 6.12
C GLU A 198 -19.75 20.58 6.51
N ASP A 199 -19.47 19.69 5.54
CA ASP A 199 -18.70 18.44 5.76
C ASP A 199 -17.29 18.71 6.31
N LYS A 200 -16.59 19.74 5.81
CA LYS A 200 -15.23 20.08 6.28
C LYS A 200 -15.22 20.73 7.66
N ASN A 201 -16.27 21.48 8.03
CA ASN A 201 -16.40 21.99 9.40
C ASN A 201 -16.76 20.87 10.39
N GLU A 202 -17.47 19.84 9.96
CA GLU A 202 -17.70 18.64 10.76
C GLU A 202 -16.41 17.86 11.02
N PHE A 203 -15.54 17.73 10.00
CA PHE A 203 -14.22 17.12 10.16
C PHE A 203 -13.33 17.86 11.18
N LEU A 204 -13.48 19.18 11.32
CA LEU A 204 -12.74 19.97 12.31
C LEU A 204 -13.14 19.65 13.76
N LYS A 205 -14.28 19.00 14.03
CA LYS A 205 -14.69 18.59 15.39
C LYS A 205 -13.71 17.59 16.04
N ASN A 206 -12.91 16.90 15.22
CA ASN A 206 -11.88 15.97 15.68
C ASN A 206 -10.60 16.66 16.17
N PHE A 207 -10.50 17.98 16.00
CA PHE A 207 -9.32 18.77 16.31
C PHE A 207 -9.67 19.91 17.26
N THR A 208 -8.68 20.35 18.02
CA THR A 208 -8.78 21.49 18.93
C THR A 208 -7.96 22.67 18.39
N ALA A 209 -8.23 23.87 18.89
CA ALA A 209 -7.45 25.05 18.52
C ALA A 209 -5.96 24.96 18.87
N GLU A 210 -5.56 24.02 19.74
CA GLU A 210 -4.16 23.75 20.08
C GLU A 210 -3.42 22.95 19.00
N ASP A 211 -4.15 22.16 18.19
CA ASP A 211 -3.59 21.34 17.10
C ASP A 211 -3.23 22.19 15.87
N ALA A 212 -3.76 23.41 15.78
CA ALA A 212 -3.48 24.33 14.70
C ALA A 212 -2.24 25.20 15.00
N ILE A 213 -1.40 25.38 13.99
CA ILE A 213 -0.33 26.37 13.98
C ILE A 213 -0.98 27.76 13.92
N LYS A 214 -1.12 28.40 15.09
CA LYS A 214 -1.70 29.74 15.21
C LYS A 214 -0.77 30.77 14.59
N ILE A 215 -1.35 31.66 13.80
CA ILE A 215 -0.61 32.74 13.17
C ILE A 215 -0.62 33.94 14.10
N GLU A 216 0.56 34.36 14.54
CA GLU A 216 0.72 35.47 15.48
C GLU A 216 -0.02 36.74 14.99
N ASN A 217 -0.70 37.41 15.93
CA ASN A 217 -1.47 38.63 15.68
C ASN A 217 -2.64 38.47 14.71
N SER A 218 -3.19 37.26 14.55
CA SER A 218 -4.39 37.03 13.73
C SER A 218 -5.30 35.93 14.31
N ASP A 219 -6.57 35.93 13.87
CA ASP A 219 -7.53 34.85 14.14
C ASP A 219 -7.33 33.64 13.20
N TYR A 220 -6.21 33.55 12.47
CA TYR A 220 -5.99 32.51 11.47
C TYR A 220 -5.04 31.44 11.99
N GLY A 221 -5.19 30.23 11.47
CA GLY A 221 -4.33 29.10 11.77
C GLY A 221 -4.19 28.14 10.60
N LEU A 222 -3.18 27.30 10.70
CA LEU A 222 -2.90 26.22 9.76
C LEU A 222 -2.99 24.89 10.49
N LEU A 223 -3.91 24.04 10.04
CA LEU A 223 -4.16 22.74 10.65
C LEU A 223 -3.64 21.64 9.73
N GLU A 224 -2.74 20.81 10.25
CA GLU A 224 -2.35 19.56 9.60
C GLU A 224 -3.45 18.52 9.88
N VAL A 225 -4.16 18.10 8.84
CA VAL A 225 -5.30 17.19 8.98
C VAL A 225 -4.98 15.74 8.67
N ASP A 226 -3.88 15.51 7.96
CA ASP A 226 -3.37 14.17 7.64
C ASP A 226 -1.88 14.25 7.31
N HIS A 227 -1.13 13.22 7.66
CA HIS A 227 0.31 13.12 7.42
C HIS A 227 0.66 11.74 6.87
N ALA A 228 1.14 11.70 5.63
CA ALA A 228 1.53 10.48 4.94
C ALA A 228 2.97 10.58 4.40
N GLY A 229 3.92 10.10 5.20
CA GLY A 229 5.33 10.00 4.83
C GLY A 229 6.03 11.36 4.75
N ALA A 230 6.24 11.86 3.53
CA ALA A 230 6.88 13.17 3.29
C ALA A 230 5.87 14.24 2.87
N ARG A 231 4.57 13.95 3.02
CA ARG A 231 3.47 14.81 2.60
C ARG A 231 2.48 15.04 3.74
N SER A 232 2.06 16.28 3.88
CA SER A 232 1.09 16.77 4.85
C SER A 232 -0.09 17.38 4.12
N ARG A 233 -1.31 17.15 4.62
CA ARG A 233 -2.52 17.78 4.11
C ARG A 233 -2.88 18.94 5.04
N TRP A 234 -3.05 20.13 4.47
CA TRP A 234 -3.18 21.37 5.23
C TRP A 234 -4.51 22.08 5.01
N PHE A 235 -5.20 22.40 6.10
CA PHE A 235 -6.37 23.28 6.09
C PHE A 235 -5.99 24.66 6.63
N PHE A 236 -6.46 25.69 5.93
CA PHE A 236 -6.43 27.06 6.44
C PHE A 236 -7.74 27.32 7.19
N VAL A 237 -7.62 27.71 8.46
CA VAL A 237 -8.75 27.82 9.38
C VAL A 237 -8.80 29.20 10.05
N LYS A 238 -10.01 29.60 10.47
CA LYS A 238 -10.22 30.71 11.40
C LYS A 238 -10.45 30.17 12.79
N ILE A 239 -9.69 30.65 13.76
CA ILE A 239 -9.76 30.26 15.17
C ILE A 239 -10.40 31.41 15.95
N LYS A 240 -11.48 31.13 16.68
CA LYS A 240 -12.12 32.08 17.60
C LYS A 240 -12.35 31.42 18.94
N GLY A 241 -11.48 31.72 19.91
CA GLY A 241 -11.47 31.00 21.19
C GLY A 241 -11.10 29.54 20.94
N ASP A 242 -12.00 28.64 21.32
CA ASP A 242 -11.84 27.18 21.13
C ASP A 242 -12.44 26.68 19.81
N ASP A 243 -13.25 27.51 19.13
CA ASP A 243 -13.91 27.13 17.88
C ASP A 243 -13.00 27.36 16.67
N MET A 244 -12.99 26.38 15.77
CA MET A 244 -12.31 26.45 14.48
C MET A 244 -13.31 26.40 13.33
N LYS A 245 -13.09 27.24 12.32
CA LYS A 245 -13.88 27.30 11.09
C LYS A 245 -13.00 27.12 9.88
N PHE A 246 -13.37 26.18 9.02
CA PHE A 246 -12.72 25.93 7.73
C PHE A 246 -12.82 27.16 6.81
N ILE A 247 -11.71 27.54 6.19
CA ILE A 247 -11.67 28.59 5.16
C ILE A 247 -11.33 27.96 3.80
N SER A 248 -10.20 27.27 3.71
CA SER A 248 -9.73 26.66 2.47
C SER A 248 -8.79 25.48 2.74
N GLU A 249 -8.56 24.69 1.71
CA GLU A 249 -7.59 23.59 1.71
C GLU A 249 -6.43 24.00 0.81
N LEU A 250 -5.20 23.74 1.26
CA LEU A 250 -4.00 24.08 0.49
C LEU A 250 -3.62 22.92 -0.43
N GLU A 251 -3.26 23.25 -1.66
CA GLU A 251 -2.75 22.26 -2.63
C GLU A 251 -1.32 21.80 -2.32
N GLU A 252 -0.59 22.58 -1.52
CA GLU A 252 0.78 22.27 -1.10
C GLU A 252 0.81 21.13 -0.08
N THR A 253 1.77 20.22 -0.24
CA THR A 253 1.86 19.00 0.58
C THR A 253 3.13 18.92 1.41
N SER A 254 3.98 19.93 1.39
CA SER A 254 5.23 19.92 2.16
C SER A 254 4.98 19.98 3.67
N PRO A 255 5.76 19.28 4.50
CA PRO A 255 5.50 19.13 5.93
C PRO A 255 6.00 20.31 6.79
N GLU A 256 7.05 21.02 6.36
CA GLU A 256 7.49 22.22 7.08
C GLU A 256 6.75 23.44 6.52
N VAL A 257 6.03 24.16 7.37
CA VAL A 257 5.33 25.39 7.00
C VAL A 257 5.73 26.53 7.93
N SER A 258 5.89 27.71 7.33
CA SER A 258 6.05 28.98 8.03
C SER A 258 5.03 29.97 7.49
N VAL A 259 4.45 30.75 8.40
CA VAL A 259 3.30 31.60 8.08
C VAL A 259 3.51 32.98 8.66
N ARG A 260 3.10 34.00 7.90
CA ARG A 260 3.09 35.38 8.36
C ARG A 260 1.90 36.13 7.78
N VAL A 261 1.27 36.96 8.59
CA VAL A 261 0.28 37.94 8.15
C VAL A 261 0.88 39.34 8.27
N ASP A 262 0.69 40.19 7.27
CA ASP A 262 1.11 41.59 7.33
C ASP A 262 0.00 42.51 7.86
N GLU A 263 0.35 43.78 8.10
CA GLU A 263 -0.58 44.80 8.63
C GLU A 263 -1.75 45.10 7.68
N ASN A 264 -1.65 44.72 6.41
CA ASN A 264 -2.71 44.85 5.41
C ASN A 264 -3.60 43.61 5.33
N GLY A 265 -3.36 42.60 6.17
CA GLY A 265 -4.11 41.33 6.18
C GLY A 265 -3.73 40.36 5.05
N ILE A 266 -2.60 40.58 4.37
CA ILE A 266 -2.08 39.65 3.37
C ILE A 266 -1.37 38.50 4.09
N ILE A 267 -1.74 37.27 3.72
CA ILE A 267 -1.19 36.04 4.28
C ILE A 267 -0.07 35.54 3.37
N TYR A 268 1.09 35.30 3.95
CA TYR A 268 2.26 34.71 3.30
C TYR A 268 2.51 33.34 3.90
N LEU A 269 2.47 32.31 3.06
CA LEU A 269 2.83 30.95 3.42
C LEU A 269 4.15 30.61 2.74
N LYS A 270 5.03 29.94 3.48
CA LYS A 270 6.26 29.39 2.94
C LYS A 270 6.44 27.98 3.44
N PHE A 271 6.44 27.06 2.50
CA PHE A 271 6.57 25.64 2.69
C PHE A 271 7.96 25.16 2.34
N ARG A 272 8.44 24.14 3.06
CA ARG A 272 9.71 23.48 2.78
C ARG A 272 9.53 21.97 2.73
N ASP A 273 9.97 21.35 1.65
CA ASP A 273 9.94 19.90 1.49
C ASP A 273 11.13 19.21 2.19
N ILE A 274 11.10 17.88 2.26
CA ILE A 274 12.18 17.06 2.83
C ILE A 274 13.55 17.23 2.12
N ASN A 275 13.55 17.75 0.90
CA ASN A 275 14.74 18.03 0.09
C ASN A 275 15.21 19.49 0.23
N LYS A 276 14.60 20.27 1.12
CA LYS A 276 14.84 21.71 1.36
C LYS A 276 14.47 22.63 0.19
N ASN A 277 13.64 22.17 -0.74
CA ASN A 277 13.02 23.06 -1.72
C ASN A 277 11.95 23.90 -1.02
N GLU A 278 11.89 25.19 -1.38
CA GLU A 278 10.96 26.13 -0.78
C GLU A 278 9.91 26.59 -1.80
N THR A 279 8.64 26.54 -1.39
CA THR A 279 7.52 27.08 -2.16
C THR A 279 6.82 28.16 -1.34
N SER A 280 6.57 29.31 -1.94
CA SER A 280 5.85 30.41 -1.29
C SER A 280 4.46 30.56 -1.90
N TYR A 281 3.50 30.97 -1.08
CA TYR A 281 2.15 31.34 -1.52
C TYR A 281 1.71 32.63 -0.83
N ILE A 282 0.85 33.39 -1.50
CA ILE A 282 0.29 34.65 -1.04
C ILE A 282 -1.23 34.59 -1.18
N SER A 283 -1.94 34.99 -0.12
CA SER A 283 -3.39 35.23 -0.19
C SER A 283 -3.69 36.69 0.14
N ARG A 284 -4.49 37.32 -0.73
CA ARG A 284 -5.00 38.69 -0.54
C ARG A 284 -6.50 38.72 -0.19
N ASP A 285 -7.15 37.55 -0.10
CA ASP A 285 -8.60 37.41 0.07
C ASP A 285 -8.98 36.74 1.40
N GLY A 286 -8.11 36.86 2.40
CA GLY A 286 -8.33 36.27 3.73
C GLY A 286 -8.17 34.75 3.76
N GLY A 287 -7.33 34.21 2.88
CA GLY A 287 -6.97 32.80 2.85
C GLY A 287 -7.99 31.91 2.14
N ARG A 288 -8.87 32.47 1.31
CA ARG A 288 -9.80 31.68 0.51
C ARG A 288 -9.10 31.10 -0.70
N THR A 289 -8.19 31.86 -1.30
CA THR A 289 -7.33 31.42 -2.40
C THR A 289 -5.88 31.80 -2.12
N PHE A 290 -4.96 31.00 -2.64
CA PHE A 290 -3.52 31.18 -2.49
C PHE A 290 -2.85 31.15 -3.87
N GLU A 291 -2.18 32.24 -4.22
CA GLU A 291 -1.39 32.38 -5.44
C GLU A 291 0.07 32.05 -5.15
N LYS A 292 0.74 31.34 -6.06
CA LYS A 292 2.17 30.98 -5.95
C LYS A 292 3.10 32.11 -6.39
#